data_AF-A0A832YSZ0-F1
#
_entry.id   AF-A0A832YSZ0-F1
#
_cell.length_a   1.000
_cell.length_b   1.000
_cell.length_c   1.000
_cell.angle_alpha   90.00
_cell.angle_beta   90.00
_cell.angle_gamma   90.00
#
_symmetry.space_group_name_H-M   'P 1'
#
loop_
_entity.id
_entity.type
_entity.pdbx_description
1 polymer ?
#
loop_
_entity_poly.entity_id
_entity_poly.type
_entity_poly.pdbx_seq_one_letter_code
_entity_poly.pdbx_strand_id
1 'polypeptide(L)' 'MISKDIYNEHMKGTTTIGIVCKDGIVLATDKRATMGNLIADKEAKKLYK' A
#
# COMPACT_ATOMS: atom_id res chain seq x y z
N MET A 1 -15.21 -17.34 12.88
CA MET A 1 -14.37 -16.13 13.02
C MET A 1 -13.03 -16.47 12.40
N ILE A 2 -12.74 -15.97 11.19
CA ILE A 2 -11.48 -16.28 10.49
C ILE A 2 -10.35 -15.71 11.35
N SER A 3 -9.38 -16.56 11.66
CA SER A 3 -8.23 -16.28 12.51
C SER A 3 -7.52 -15.01 12.03
N LYS A 4 -7.38 -14.02 12.93
CA LYS A 4 -6.81 -12.69 12.67
C LYS A 4 -5.43 -12.76 11.97
N ASP A 5 -4.71 -13.84 12.20
CA ASP A 5 -3.37 -14.11 11.68
C ASP A 5 -3.35 -14.25 10.15
N ILE A 6 -4.34 -14.94 9.58
CA ILE A 6 -4.48 -15.11 8.11
C ILE A 6 -4.75 -13.76 7.44
N TYR A 7 -5.53 -12.89 8.09
CA TYR A 7 -5.87 -11.58 7.55
C TYR A 7 -4.65 -10.65 7.43
N ASN A 8 -3.77 -10.67 8.43
CA ASN A 8 -2.53 -9.87 8.44
C ASN A 8 -1.49 -10.38 7.44
N GLU A 9 -1.48 -11.68 7.13
CA GLU A 9 -0.57 -12.26 6.15
C GLU A 9 -0.87 -11.79 4.71
N HIS A 10 -2.15 -11.61 4.40
CA HIS A 10 -2.60 -11.19 3.07
C HIS A 10 -2.76 -9.67 2.91
N MET A 11 -2.88 -8.93 4.01
CA MET A 11 -2.92 -7.46 4.05
C MET A 11 -1.53 -6.88 4.37
N LYS A 12 -0.61 -6.90 3.40
CA LYS A 12 0.69 -6.25 3.55
C LYS A 12 0.60 -4.76 3.23
N GLY A 13 1.24 -3.93 4.06
CA GLY A 13 1.48 -2.52 3.74
C GLY A 13 2.42 -2.39 2.54
N THR A 14 2.25 -1.31 1.77
CA THR A 14 3.13 -0.97 0.64
C THR A 14 4.01 0.22 0.99
N THR A 15 4.97 0.53 0.11
CA THR A 15 5.83 1.70 0.29
C THR A 15 5.07 2.97 -0.09
N THR A 16 5.04 3.94 0.81
CA THR A 16 4.52 5.29 0.56
C THR A 16 5.56 6.29 1.06
N ILE A 17 5.88 7.29 0.26
CA ILE A 17 6.89 8.30 0.54
C ILE A 17 6.21 9.68 0.47
N GLY A 18 6.59 10.56 1.39
CA GLY A 18 6.17 11.95 1.40
C GLY A 18 7.36 12.90 1.43
N ILE A 19 7.26 14.00 0.70
CA ILE A 19 8.26 15.08 0.70
C ILE A 19 7.55 16.38 1.08
N VAL A 20 8.14 17.11 2.03
CA VAL A 20 7.71 18.46 2.40
C VAL A 20 8.47 19.47 1.55
N CYS A 21 7.73 20.29 0.84
CA CYS A 21 8.23 21.41 0.04
C CYS A 21 7.79 22.73 0.69
N LYS A 22 8.43 23.85 0.31
CA LYS A 22 8.10 25.18 0.84
C LYS A 22 6.61 25.52 0.75
N ASP A 23 5.97 25.13 -0.36
CA ASP A 23 4.59 25.51 -0.68
C ASP A 23 3.60 24.33 -0.65
N GLY A 24 4.01 23.16 -0.13
CA GLY A 24 3.11 22.01 -0.08
C GLY A 24 3.78 20.67 0.21
N ILE A 25 3.02 19.60 0.04
CA ILE A 25 3.45 18.22 0.28
C ILE A 25 3.22 17.41 -0.97
N VAL A 26 4.20 16.57 -1.33
CA VAL A 26 4.08 15.58 -2.39
C VAL A 26 4.00 14.20 -1.75
N LEU A 27 3.00 13.41 -2.13
CA LEU A 27 2.87 12.01 -1.72
C LEU A 27 3.00 11.10 -2.95
N ALA A 28 3.80 10.05 -2.83
CA ALA A 28 3.95 9.00 -3.81
C ALA A 28 3.74 7.64 -3.14
N THR A 29 3.11 6.71 -3.82
CA THR A 29 2.83 5.36 -3.30
C THR A 29 3.16 4.30 -4.35
N ASP A 30 3.68 3.16 -3.90
CA ASP A 30 3.86 1.98 -4.76
C ASP A 30 2.49 1.50 -5.28
N LYS A 31 2.42 1.17 -6.56
CA LYS A 31 1.21 0.67 -7.22
C LYS A 31 1.03 -0.83 -7.08
N ARG A 32 2.09 -1.60 -6.81
CA ARG A 32 2.00 -3.04 -6.64
C ARG A 32 1.34 -3.40 -5.31
N ALA A 33 0.37 -4.29 -5.34
CA ALA A 33 -0.18 -4.96 -4.16
C ALA A 33 0.14 -6.46 -4.24
N THR A 34 0.54 -7.04 -3.11
CA THR A 34 0.89 -8.47 -3.02
C THR A 34 -0.05 -9.20 -2.07
N MET A 35 -0.29 -10.49 -2.35
CA MET A 35 -0.99 -11.42 -1.47
C MET A 35 -0.05 -12.59 -1.21
N GLY A 36 0.71 -12.52 -0.11
CA GLY A 36 1.85 -13.41 0.09
C GLY A 36 2.94 -13.19 -0.98
N ASN A 37 3.36 -14.26 -1.65
CA ASN A 37 4.40 -14.25 -2.68
C ASN A 37 3.88 -13.91 -4.09
N LEU A 38 2.58 -13.66 -4.24
CA LEU A 38 1.95 -13.35 -5.53
C LEU A 38 1.64 -11.87 -5.65
N ILE A 39 1.71 -11.35 -6.88
CA ILE A 39 1.23 -10.00 -7.19
C ILE A 39 -0.30 -10.08 -7.35
N ALA A 40 -1.03 -9.45 -6.45
CA ALA A 40 -2.48 -9.38 -6.47
C ALA A 40 -2.98 -8.32 -7.47
N ASP A 41 -2.30 -7.17 -7.53
CA ASP A 41 -2.63 -6.09 -8.44
C ASP A 41 -1.35 -5.27 -8.74
N LYS A 42 -1.15 -4.90 -10.01
CA LYS A 42 0.00 -4.10 -10.45
C LYS A 42 -0.28 -2.60 -10.40
N GLU A 43 -1.55 -2.19 -10.43
CA GLU A 43 -1.97 -0.79 -10.56
C GLU A 43 -2.88 -0.33 -9.41
N ALA A 44 -2.85 -1.03 -8.28
CA ALA A 44 -3.68 -0.73 -7.13
C ALA A 44 -3.51 0.74 -6.68
N LYS A 45 -4.61 1.48 -6.74
CA LYS A 45 -4.70 2.86 -6.26
C LYS A 45 -4.77 2.87 -4.73
N LYS A 46 -3.80 3.54 -4.09
CA LYS A 46 -3.68 3.61 -2.63
C LYS A 46 -3.72 5.04 -2.06
N LEU A 47 -3.59 6.03 -2.95
CA LEU A 47 -3.78 7.44 -2.64
C LEU A 47 -5.25 7.80 -2.90
N TYR A 48 -5.93 8.26 -1.85
CA TYR A 48 -7.32 8.71 -1.87
C TYR A 48 -7.37 10.20 -1.49
N LYS A 49 -8.35 10.92 -2.03
CA LYS A 49 -8.60 12.34 -1.73
C LYS A 49 -9.57 12.44 -0.55
#